data_AF-A0A4Y8N2B7-F1
#
_entry.id   AF-A0A4Y8N2B7-F1
#
_cell.length_a   1.000
_cell.length_b   1.000
_cell.length_c   1.000
_cell.angle_alpha   90.00
_cell.angle_beta   90.00
_cell.angle_gamma   90.00
#
_symmetry.space_group_name_H-M   'P 1'
#
loop_
_entity.id
_entity.type
_entity.pdbx_description
1 polymer ?
#
loop_
_entity_poly.entity_id
_entity_poly.type
_entity_poly.pdbx_seq_one_letter_code
_entity_poly.pdbx_strand_id
1 'polypeptide(L)'
;MLERAGPLTQTQICLAGDFTGGCACKCLKLLIAEGYVVRGARAMNRHRTSIGPRPWTYVRTSKVLPQAGTLRPAAPTAQELCDVMNSIIRRTNVAA
;
A
#
# COMPACT_ATOMS: atom_id res chain seq x y z
N MET A 1 4.74 3.31 -11.78
CA MET A 1 3.71 4.36 -11.98
C MET A 1 4.14 5.74 -11.45
N LEU A 2 4.59 5.87 -10.20
CA LEU A 2 5.15 7.12 -9.67
C LEU A 2 6.54 7.48 -10.24
N GLU A 3 7.24 6.52 -10.87
CA GLU A 3 8.60 6.74 -11.38
C GLU A 3 8.70 7.65 -12.61
N ARG A 4 7.58 7.93 -13.31
CA ARG A 4 7.61 8.59 -14.65
C ARG A 4 6.78 9.86 -14.79
N ALA A 5 5.89 10.20 -13.86
CA ALA A 5 4.81 11.16 -14.12
C ALA A 5 4.86 12.46 -13.28
N GLY A 6 5.94 12.72 -12.54
CA GLY A 6 6.01 13.88 -11.65
C GLY A 6 5.04 13.79 -10.45
N PRO A 7 4.74 14.89 -9.75
CA PRO A 7 3.83 14.89 -8.61
C PRO A 7 2.40 14.48 -9.01
N LEU A 8 1.87 13.42 -8.40
CA LEU A 8 0.53 12.91 -8.70
C LEU A 8 -0.41 13.05 -7.51
N THR A 9 -1.68 13.39 -7.76
CA THR A 9 -2.73 13.32 -6.74
C THR A 9 -3.18 11.88 -6.50
N GLN A 10 -3.79 11.61 -5.34
CA GLN A 10 -4.35 10.28 -5.04
C GLN A 10 -5.32 9.80 -6.13
N THR A 11 -6.17 10.68 -6.66
CA THR A 11 -7.10 10.34 -7.74
C THR A 11 -6.38 9.90 -9.01
N GLN A 12 -5.30 10.58 -9.40
CA GLN A 12 -4.50 10.18 -10.56
C GLN A 12 -3.81 8.83 -10.33
N ILE A 13 -3.35 8.56 -9.10
CA ILE A 13 -2.75 7.27 -8.73
C ILE A 13 -3.79 6.15 -8.79
N CYS A 14 -5.01 6.39 -8.29
CA CYS A 14 -6.13 5.46 -8.40
C CYS A 14 -6.43 5.11 -9.85
N LEU A 15 -6.61 6.12 -10.69
CA LEU A 15 -6.94 5.94 -12.11
C LEU A 15 -5.83 5.21 -12.86
N ALA A 16 -4.58 5.55 -12.57
CA ALA A 16 -3.46 4.90 -13.23
C ALA A 16 -3.37 3.42 -12.82
N GLY A 17 -3.43 3.12 -11.52
CA GLY A 17 -3.20 1.77 -10.99
C GLY A 17 -4.43 0.88 -10.86
N ASP A 18 -5.59 1.31 -11.34
CA ASP A 18 -6.88 0.63 -11.17
C ASP A 18 -7.19 0.27 -9.70
N PHE A 19 -6.96 1.23 -8.80
CA PHE A 19 -7.21 1.06 -7.36
C PHE A 19 -8.43 1.86 -6.91
N THR A 20 -9.18 1.30 -5.97
CA THR A 20 -10.17 2.09 -5.24
C THR A 20 -9.50 3.21 -4.43
N GLY A 21 -10.25 4.28 -4.18
CA GLY A 21 -9.78 5.42 -3.38
C GLY A 21 -9.27 5.02 -2.00
N GLY A 22 -9.96 4.08 -1.33
CA GLY A 22 -9.58 3.56 -0.02
C GLY A 22 -8.25 2.80 -0.04
N CYS A 23 -8.07 1.91 -1.03
CA CYS A 23 -6.82 1.17 -1.20
C CYS A 23 -5.64 2.11 -1.45
N ALA A 24 -5.78 3.06 -2.37
CA ALA A 24 -4.73 4.02 -2.66
C ALA A 24 -4.38 4.88 -1.43
N CYS A 25 -5.36 5.33 -0.66
CA CYS A 25 -5.13 6.08 0.57
C CYS A 25 -4.28 5.28 1.57
N LYS A 26 -4.63 3.99 1.77
CA LYS A 26 -3.92 3.14 2.73
C LYS A 26 -2.50 2.84 2.27
N CYS A 27 -2.30 2.51 0.99
CA CYS A 27 -0.98 2.31 0.41
C CYS A 27 -0.10 3.57 0.52
N LEU A 28 -0.65 4.76 0.24
CA LEU A 28 0.10 6.02 0.34
C LEU A 28 0.53 6.32 1.78
N LYS A 29 -0.32 6.05 2.78
CA LYS A 29 0.05 6.21 4.20
C LYS A 29 1.22 5.31 4.58
N LEU A 30 1.19 4.04 4.16
CA LEU A 30 2.28 3.09 4.39
C LEU A 30 3.58 3.53 3.70
N LEU A 31 3.50 3.92 2.42
CA LEU A 31 4.67 4.38 1.67
C LEU A 31 5.28 5.67 2.25
N ILE A 32 4.46 6.55 2.84
CA ILE A 32 4.94 7.73 3.56
C ILE A 32 5.64 7.33 4.86
N ALA A 33 5.03 6.46 5.66
CA ALA A 33 5.62 5.98 6.90
C ALA A 33 6.98 5.30 6.66
N GLU A 34 7.09 4.55 5.57
CA GLU A 34 8.31 3.89 5.13
C GLU A 34 9.28 4.81 4.36
N GLY A 35 8.95 6.09 4.16
CA GLY A 35 9.83 7.06 3.49
C GLY A 35 10.05 6.85 1.99
N TYR A 36 9.20 6.08 1.31
CA TYR A 36 9.24 5.91 -0.15
C TYR A 36 8.51 7.03 -0.92
N VAL A 37 7.57 7.70 -0.25
CA VAL A 37 6.74 8.77 -0.82
C VAL A 37 6.66 9.93 0.17
N VAL A 38 6.61 11.16 -0.35
CA VAL A 38 6.34 12.38 0.42
C VAL A 38 5.14 13.13 -0.16
N ARG A 39 4.49 13.95 0.66
CA ARG A 39 3.48 14.90 0.19
C ARG A 39 4.19 16.10 -0.46
N GLY A 40 3.80 16.42 -1.68
CA GLY A 40 4.24 17.62 -2.40
C GLY A 40 3.31 18.81 -2.13
N ALA A 41 3.17 19.69 -3.12
CA ALA A 41 2.25 20.82 -3.04
C ALA A 41 0.78 20.39 -3.19
N ARG A 42 -0.15 21.26 -2.78
CA ARG A 42 -1.57 21.09 -3.10
C ARG A 42 -1.81 21.38 -4.58
N ALA A 43 -2.42 20.45 -5.31
CA ALA A 43 -2.81 20.67 -6.69
C ALA A 43 -4.05 21.58 -6.79
N MET A 44 -4.40 22.01 -8.00
CA MET A 44 -5.72 22.58 -8.27
C MET A 44 -6.81 21.54 -7.99
N ASN A 45 -8.00 21.99 -7.64
CA ASN A 45 -9.15 21.10 -7.47
C ASN A 45 -9.65 20.56 -8.83
N ARG A 46 -10.68 19.70 -8.83
CA ARG A 46 -11.28 19.14 -10.06
C ARG A 46 -11.83 20.21 -11.03
N HIS A 47 -12.14 21.40 -10.53
CA HIS A 47 -12.61 22.54 -11.31
C HIS A 47 -11.47 23.44 -11.81
N ARG A 48 -10.21 23.02 -11.63
CA ARG A 48 -9.00 23.78 -11.99
C ARG A 48 -8.91 25.14 -11.30
N THR A 49 -9.41 25.24 -10.07
CA THR A 49 -9.30 26.47 -9.26
C THR A 49 -8.52 26.24 -7.97
N SER A 50 -8.06 27.35 -7.37
CA SER A 50 -7.39 27.39 -6.07
C SER A 50 -8.38 27.55 -4.89
N ILE A 51 -9.67 27.75 -5.18
CA ILE A 51 -10.72 28.00 -4.19
C ILE A 51 -11.31 26.66 -3.73
N GLY A 52 -11.47 26.49 -2.41
CA GLY A 52 -12.05 25.30 -1.80
C GLY A 52 -11.05 24.13 -1.56
N PRO A 53 -11.55 22.92 -1.29
CA PRO A 53 -10.71 21.77 -0.97
C PRO A 53 -9.77 21.38 -2.12
N ARG A 54 -8.48 21.25 -1.81
CA ARG A 54 -7.43 20.94 -2.78
C ARG A 54 -6.69 19.67 -2.39
N PRO A 55 -6.50 18.72 -3.33
CA PRO A 55 -5.81 17.47 -3.05
C PRO A 55 -4.31 17.70 -2.91
N TRP A 56 -3.66 16.90 -2.07
CA TRP A 56 -2.22 16.80 -2.02
C TRP A 56 -1.69 16.05 -3.24
N THR A 57 -0.53 16.50 -3.75
CA THR A 57 0.29 15.68 -4.65
C THR A 57 1.23 14.80 -3.83
N TYR A 58 1.67 13.70 -4.43
CA TYR A 58 2.57 12.72 -3.87
C TYR A 58 3.76 12.55 -4.81
N VAL A 59 4.96 12.54 -4.23
CA VAL A 59 6.23 12.47 -4.96
C VAL A 59 7.05 11.32 -4.38
N ARG A 60 7.71 10.56 -5.25
CA ARG A 60 8.63 9.50 -4.82
C ARG A 60 9.91 10.10 -4.25
N THR A 61 10.46 9.50 -3.21
CA THR A 61 11.80 9.82 -2.71
C THR A 61 12.88 9.10 -3.54
N SER A 62 14.15 9.41 -3.29
CA SER A 62 15.28 8.65 -3.82
C SER A 62 15.47 7.27 -3.17
N LYS A 63 14.65 6.91 -2.17
CA LYS A 63 14.72 5.62 -1.50
C LYS A 63 14.41 4.50 -2.50
N VAL A 64 15.35 3.59 -2.66
CA VAL A 64 15.25 2.45 -3.57
C VAL A 64 14.13 1.53 -3.08
N LEU A 65 13.19 1.20 -3.96
CA LEU A 65 12.13 0.25 -3.63
C LEU A 65 12.75 -1.13 -3.41
N PRO A 66 12.30 -1.89 -2.38
CA PRO A 66 12.75 -3.26 -2.22
C PRO A 66 12.41 -4.04 -3.48
N GLN A 67 13.34 -4.85 -3.97
CA GLN A 67 13.09 -5.69 -5.14
C GLN A 67 11.89 -6.59 -4.83
N ALA A 68 10.80 -6.40 -5.58
CA ALA A 68 9.59 -7.22 -5.49
C ALA A 68 9.91 -8.62 -6.00
N GLY A 69 10.54 -9.45 -5.17
CA GLY A 69 10.97 -10.78 -5.59
C GLY A 69 11.56 -11.67 -4.51
N THR A 70 12.04 -11.16 -3.38
CA THR A 70 12.87 -12.00 -2.48
C THR A 70 12.19 -12.54 -1.23
N LEU A 71 11.01 -12.10 -0.84
CA LEU A 71 10.43 -12.49 0.46
C LEU A 71 8.90 -12.58 0.45
N ARG A 72 8.30 -13.18 -0.59
CA ARG A 72 6.98 -13.78 -0.34
C ARG A 72 7.26 -15.22 0.09
N PRO A 73 7.12 -15.56 1.38
CA PRO A 73 7.21 -16.96 1.77
C PRO A 73 6.25 -17.75 0.90
N ALA A 74 6.69 -18.91 0.42
CA ALA A 74 5.82 -19.82 -0.30
C ALA A 74 4.52 -19.97 0.50
N ALA A 75 3.38 -19.92 -0.19
CA ALA A 75 2.12 -20.19 0.48
C ALA A 75 2.25 -21.57 1.15
N PRO A 76 1.89 -21.70 2.44
CA PRO A 76 1.96 -22.99 3.10
C PRO A 76 1.11 -23.99 2.35
N THR A 77 1.62 -25.21 2.23
CA THR A 77 0.90 -26.33 1.65
C THR A 77 -0.33 -26.67 2.49
N ALA A 78 -1.31 -27.34 1.89
CA ALA A 78 -2.49 -27.82 2.61
C ALA A 78 -2.10 -28.71 3.81
N GLN A 79 -1.02 -29.49 3.68
CA GLN A 79 -0.51 -30.34 4.75
C GLN A 79 0.04 -29.52 5.92
N GLU A 80 0.85 -28.50 5.65
CA GLU A 80 1.38 -27.61 6.70
C GLU A 80 0.24 -26.88 7.44
N LEU A 81 -0.82 -26.48 6.73
CA LEU A 81 -2.01 -25.90 7.35
C LEU A 81 -2.73 -26.92 8.24
N CYS A 82 -2.90 -28.16 7.78
CA CYS A 82 -3.50 -29.24 8.58
C CYS A 82 -2.67 -29.51 9.84
N ASP A 83 -1.35 -29.56 9.74
CA ASP A 83 -0.47 -29.84 10.88
C ASP A 83 -0.49 -28.70 11.89
N VAL A 84 -0.50 -27.45 11.43
CA VAL A 84 -0.69 -26.26 12.29
C VAL A 84 -2.03 -26.35 13.02
N MET A 85 -3.13 -26.59 12.30
CA MET A 85 -4.47 -26.70 12.90
C MET A 85 -4.54 -27.86 13.92
N ASN A 86 -3.99 -29.02 13.58
CA ASN A 86 -3.93 -30.17 14.48
C ASN A 86 -3.11 -29.87 15.74
N SER A 87 -2.00 -29.15 15.61
CA SER A 87 -1.17 -28.76 16.76
C SER A 87 -1.90 -27.80 17.71
N ILE A 88 -2.73 -26.90 17.17
CA ILE A 88 -3.56 -25.98 17.96
C ILE A 88 -4.62 -26.78 18.71
N ILE A 89 -5.39 -27.61 18.00
CA ILE A 89 -6.47 -28.43 18.58
C ILE A 89 -5.93 -29.33 19.70
N ARG A 90 -4.80 -30.01 19.46
CA ARG A 90 -4.20 -30.93 20.43
C ARG A 90 -3.66 -30.22 21.67
N ARG A 91 -3.14 -28.99 21.56
CA ARG A 91 -2.71 -28.21 22.75
C ARG A 91 -3.88 -27.80 23.62
N THR A 92 -5.03 -27.48 23.03
CA THR A 92 -6.27 -27.18 23.79
C THR A 92 -6.76 -28.36 24.63
N ASN A 93 -6.45 -29.60 24.24
CA ASN A 93 -6.96 -30.80 24.91
C ASN A 93 -6.10 -31.30 26.09
N VAL A 94 -4.95 -30.69 26.38
CA VAL A 94 -4.06 -31.11 27.49
C VAL A 94 -4.26 -30.28 28.76
N ALA A 95 -5.13 -29.25 28.71
CA ALA A 95 -5.40 -28.35 29.83
C ALA A 95 -6.71 -28.67 30.60
N ALA A 96 -7.13 -29.94 30.63
CA ALA A 96 -8.32 -30.40 31.36
C ALA A 96 -7.97 -31.53 32.34
#